data_AF-A0A251UU02-F1
#
_entry.id   AF-A0A251UU02-F1
#
_cell.length_a   1.000
_cell.length_b   1.000
_cell.length_c   1.000
_cell.angle_alpha   90.00
_cell.angle_beta   90.00
_cell.angle_gamma   90.00
#
_symmetry.space_group_name_H-M   'P 1'
#
loop_
_entity.id
_entity.type
_entity.pdbx_description
1 polymer ?
#
loop_
_entity_poly.entity_id
_entity_poly.type
_entity_poly.pdbx_seq_one_letter_code
_entity_poly.pdbx_strand_id
1 'polypeptide(L)'
;MYGIAVAALGMPSTIATGLAIHAYGPISDNAGGIAEMAVMSHRIHERTDALDAAGNTLLLSESLLFGFIFPLLWYYATTLYFRNYYQKDPRE
;
A
#
# COMPACT_ATOMS: atom_id res chain seq x y z
N MET A 1 -11.59 -19.32 8.98
CA MET A 1 -12.08 -18.39 7.93
C MET A 1 -12.45 -17.02 8.49
N TYR A 2 -13.35 -16.90 9.46
CA TYR A 2 -13.78 -15.59 10.00
C TYR A 2 -12.63 -14.69 10.48
N GLY A 3 -11.72 -15.20 11.32
CA GLY A 3 -10.59 -14.39 11.82
C GLY A 3 -9.63 -13.90 10.73
N ILE A 4 -9.39 -14.71 9.69
CA ILE A 4 -8.56 -14.33 8.53
C ILE A 4 -9.27 -13.27 7.68
N ALA A 5 -10.58 -13.42 7.48
CA ALA A 5 -11.38 -12.44 6.77
C ALA A 5 -11.43 -11.09 7.51
N VAL A 6 -11.60 -11.11 8.83
CA VAL A 6 -11.59 -9.89 9.66
C VAL A 6 -10.19 -9.27 9.71
N ALA A 7 -9.12 -10.06 9.76
CA ALA A 7 -7.75 -9.54 9.67
C ALA A 7 -7.48 -8.89 8.30
N ALA A 8 -7.96 -9.52 7.22
CA ALA A 8 -7.87 -8.97 5.86
C ALA A 8 -8.69 -7.68 5.67
N LEU A 9 -9.78 -7.49 6.42
CA LEU A 9 -10.55 -6.24 6.46
C LEU A 9 -9.98 -5.19 7.42
N GLY A 10 -9.36 -5.62 8.52
CA GLY A 10 -8.78 -4.73 9.52
C GLY A 10 -7.52 -4.03 9.03
N MET A 11 -6.74 -4.68 8.18
CA MET A 11 -5.54 -4.09 7.59
C MET A 11 -5.81 -2.89 6.67
N PRO A 12 -6.81 -2.91 5.77
CA PRO A 12 -7.19 -1.72 5.00
C PRO A 12 -8.00 -0.68 5.77
N SER A 13 -8.29 -0.86 7.07
CA SER A 13 -9.08 0.10 7.85
C SER A 13 -8.46 1.51 7.88
N THR A 14 -7.15 1.62 7.68
CA THR A 14 -6.40 2.88 7.60
C THR A 14 -6.06 3.32 6.17
N ILE A 15 -6.69 2.72 5.15
CA ILE A 15 -6.44 3.05 3.72
C ILE A 15 -6.58 4.55 3.44
N ALA A 16 -7.56 5.23 4.05
CA ALA A 16 -7.75 6.66 3.81
C ALA A 16 -6.52 7.48 4.22
N THR A 17 -5.93 7.17 5.39
CA THR A 17 -4.70 7.81 5.87
C THR A 17 -3.50 7.41 5.00
N GLY A 18 -3.39 6.14 4.62
CA GLY A 18 -2.36 5.67 3.70
C GLY A 18 -2.41 6.41 2.37
N LEU A 19 -3.56 6.43 1.69
CA LEU A 19 -3.76 7.13 0.41
C LEU A 19 -3.47 8.62 0.52
N ALA A 20 -3.88 9.28 1.62
CA ALA A 20 -3.58 10.69 1.83
C ALA A 20 -2.07 10.96 1.90
N ILE A 21 -1.33 10.09 2.61
CA ILE A 21 0.13 10.16 2.72
C ILE A 21 0.81 9.85 1.39
N HIS A 22 0.34 8.86 0.64
CA HIS A 22 0.90 8.55 -0.69
C HIS A 22 0.61 9.64 -1.72
N ALA A 23 -0.57 10.27 -1.67
CA ALA A 23 -0.91 11.40 -2.54
C ALA A 23 -0.07 12.64 -2.23
N TYR A 24 0.42 12.76 -1.00
CA TYR A 24 1.22 13.90 -0.57
C TYR A 24 2.54 14.05 -1.35
N GLY A 25 3.25 12.95 -1.62
CA GLY A 25 4.55 12.99 -2.33
C GLY A 25 4.48 13.63 -3.72
N PRO A 26 3.61 13.14 -4.62
CA PRO A 26 3.41 13.76 -5.94
C PRO A 26 2.91 15.21 -5.86
N ILE A 27 2.16 15.57 -4.81
CA ILE A 27 1.70 16.95 -4.62
C ILE A 27 2.88 17.86 -4.22
N SER A 28 3.75 17.41 -3.32
CA SER A 28 4.93 18.18 -2.90
C SER A 28 5.97 18.33 -4.02
N ASP A 29 6.17 17.28 -4.82
CA ASP A 29 7.08 17.30 -5.98
C ASP A 29 6.62 18.34 -7.02
N ASN A 30 5.33 18.31 -7.39
CA ASN A 30 4.76 19.31 -8.31
C ASN A 30 4.82 20.74 -7.74
N ALA A 31 4.67 20.91 -6.44
CA ALA A 31 4.82 22.22 -5.80
C ALA A 31 6.27 22.73 -5.88
N GLY A 32 7.26 21.86 -5.72
CA GLY A 32 8.67 22.16 -5.93
C GLY A 32 8.98 22.57 -7.37
N GLY A 33 8.49 21.79 -8.34
CA GLY A 33 8.66 22.10 -9.77
C GLY A 33 8.04 23.45 -10.18
N ILE A 34 6.84 23.78 -9.66
CA ILE A 34 6.23 25.10 -9.91
C ILE A 34 7.06 26.22 -9.29
N ALA A 35 7.60 26.02 -8.07
CA ALA A 35 8.44 27.02 -7.42
C ALA A 35 9.73 27.29 -8.21
N GLU A 36 10.32 26.25 -8.81
CA GLU A 36 11.48 26.35 -9.70
C GLU A 36 11.15 27.11 -10.99
N MET A 37 10.06 26.73 -11.65
CA MET A 37 9.63 27.37 -12.90
C MET A 37 9.23 28.84 -12.70
N ALA A 38 8.72 29.20 -11.52
CA ALA A 38 8.34 30.56 -11.15
C ALA A 38 9.52 31.39 -10.59
N VAL A 39 10.73 30.84 -10.55
CA VAL A 39 11.96 31.51 -10.05
C VAL A 39 11.75 32.06 -8.63
N MET A 40 11.14 31.24 -7.76
CA MET A 40 10.86 31.62 -6.39
C MET A 40 12.15 31.61 -5.54
N SER A 41 12.10 32.27 -4.37
CA SER A 41 13.28 32.38 -3.50
C SER A 41 13.77 31.01 -3.00
N HIS A 42 15.08 30.88 -2.76
CA HIS A 42 15.73 29.66 -2.23
C HIS A 42 15.04 29.07 -0.99
N ARG A 43 14.46 29.93 -0.13
CA ARG A 43 13.72 29.49 1.07
C ARG A 43 12.45 28.69 0.75
N ILE A 44 11.83 28.93 -0.41
CA ILE A 44 10.66 28.17 -0.87
C ILE A 44 11.11 26.79 -1.36
N HIS A 45 12.22 26.73 -2.10
CA HIS A 45 12.85 25.49 -2.55
C HIS A 45 13.26 24.58 -1.39
N GLU A 46 14.00 25.11 -0.40
CA GLU A 46 14.38 24.32 0.79
C GLU A 46 13.18 23.71 1.52
N ARG A 47 12.03 24.38 1.47
CA ARG A 47 10.79 23.86 2.05
C ARG A 47 10.20 22.77 1.18
N THR A 48 10.05 22.98 -0.13
CA THR A 48 9.48 21.99 -1.06
C THR A 48 10.34 20.74 -1.15
N ASP A 49 11.66 20.86 -1.13
CA ASP A 49 12.60 19.73 -1.20
C ASP A 49 12.53 18.88 0.08
N ALA A 50 12.37 19.52 1.24
CA ALA A 50 12.15 18.81 2.50
C ALA A 50 10.81 18.06 2.51
N LEU A 51 9.77 18.61 1.87
CA LEU A 51 8.44 17.99 1.75
C LEU A 51 8.48 16.80 0.78
N ASP A 52 9.18 16.94 -0.35
CA ASP A 52 9.38 15.87 -1.35
C ASP A 52 10.18 14.69 -0.77
N ALA A 53 11.29 14.98 -0.08
CA ALA A 53 12.08 13.94 0.60
C ALA A 53 11.24 13.15 1.63
N ALA A 54 10.34 13.81 2.35
CA ALA A 54 9.40 13.16 3.25
C ALA A 54 8.38 12.29 2.49
N GLY A 55 7.81 12.79 1.39
CA GLY A 55 6.89 12.04 0.53
C GLY A 55 7.51 10.77 -0.08
N ASN A 56 8.76 10.87 -0.55
CA ASN A 56 9.50 9.75 -1.13
C ASN A 56 9.83 8.65 -0.11
N THR A 57 10.02 9.00 1.17
CA THR A 57 10.21 8.02 2.24
C THR A 57 8.91 7.26 2.56
N LEU A 58 7.76 7.92 2.41
CA LEU A 58 6.44 7.35 2.72
C LEU A 58 5.92 6.45 1.58
N LEU A 59 6.29 6.76 0.34
CA LEU A 59 6.00 5.91 -0.82
C LEU A 59 6.58 4.49 -0.66
N LEU A 60 7.69 4.34 0.07
CA LEU A 60 8.36 3.06 0.33
C LEU A 60 7.62 2.16 1.33
N SER A 61 6.55 2.63 1.96
CA SER A 61 5.75 1.84 2.91
C SER A 61 4.72 0.93 2.20
N GLU A 62 5.22 -0.05 1.46
CA GLU A 62 4.46 -1.08 0.71
C GLU A 62 3.71 -2.10 1.60
N SER A 63 3.43 -1.77 2.86
CA SER A 63 2.77 -2.68 3.82
C SER A 63 1.34 -3.03 3.40
N LEU A 64 0.66 -2.14 2.67
CA LEU A 64 -0.69 -2.38 2.16
C LEU A 64 -0.71 -3.52 1.13
N LEU A 65 0.25 -3.56 0.20
CA LEU A 65 0.31 -4.56 -0.87
C LEU A 65 0.71 -5.94 -0.34
N PHE A 66 1.73 -6.03 0.51
CA PHE A 66 2.09 -7.29 1.20
C PHE A 66 0.93 -7.82 2.05
N GLY A 67 0.16 -6.90 2.60
CA GLY A 67 -1.02 -7.16 3.37
C GLY A 67 -2.15 -7.90 2.65
N PHE A 68 -2.36 -7.58 1.37
CA PHE A 68 -3.37 -8.22 0.54
C PHE A 68 -2.93 -9.59 -0.03
N ILE A 69 -1.63 -9.83 -0.15
CA ILE A 69 -1.09 -11.07 -0.72
C ILE A 69 -1.35 -12.28 0.19
N PHE A 70 -1.16 -12.13 1.50
CA PHE A 70 -1.30 -13.25 2.45
C PHE A 70 -2.73 -13.85 2.51
N PRO A 71 -3.80 -13.04 2.61
CA PRO A 71 -5.18 -13.55 2.56
C PRO A 71 -5.52 -14.25 1.24
N LEU A 72 -5.04 -13.72 0.11
CA LEU A 72 -5.26 -14.32 -1.21
C LEU A 72 -4.53 -15.65 -1.37
N LEU A 73 -3.27 -15.73 -0.93
CA LEU A 73 -2.49 -16.96 -0.92
C LEU A 73 -3.15 -18.03 -0.03
N TRP A 74 -3.61 -17.64 1.15
CA TRP A 74 -4.34 -18.54 2.06
C TRP A 74 -5.64 -19.05 1.43
N TYR A 75 -6.44 -18.17 0.82
CA TYR A 75 -7.68 -18.55 0.13
C TYR A 75 -7.40 -19.56 -1.00
N TYR A 76 -6.37 -19.31 -1.79
CA TYR A 76 -5.93 -20.22 -2.85
C TYR A 76 -5.48 -21.58 -2.30
N ALA A 77 -4.63 -21.59 -1.28
CA ALA A 77 -4.15 -22.81 -0.63
C ALA A 77 -5.31 -23.64 -0.03
N THR A 78 -6.30 -22.96 0.57
CA THR A 78 -7.47 -23.66 1.13
C THR A 78 -8.32 -24.28 0.02
N THR A 79 -8.51 -23.56 -1.10
CA THR A 79 -9.26 -24.06 -2.25
C THR A 79 -8.57 -25.28 -2.87
N LEU A 80 -7.24 -25.26 -3.00
CA LEU A 80 -6.44 -26.41 -3.45
C LEU A 80 -6.51 -27.59 -2.49
N TYR A 81 -6.42 -27.34 -1.18
CA TYR A 81 -6.51 -28.39 -0.16
C TYR A 81 -7.83 -29.16 -0.27
N PHE A 82 -8.97 -28.44 -0.32
CA PHE A 82 -10.27 -29.08 -0.46
C PHE A 82 -10.45 -29.76 -1.81
N ARG A 83 -9.97 -29.15 -2.90
CA ARG A 83 -9.99 -29.79 -4.22
C ARG A 83 -9.25 -31.12 -4.22
N ASN A 84 -8.04 -31.16 -3.66
CA ASN A 84 -7.25 -32.40 -3.55
C ASN A 84 -7.89 -33.40 -2.57
N TYR A 85 -8.53 -32.93 -1.50
CA TYR A 85 -9.21 -33.79 -0.53
C TYR A 85 -10.42 -34.51 -1.13
N TYR A 86 -11.22 -33.82 -1.95
CA TYR A 86 -12.39 -34.41 -2.63
C TYR A 86 -12.06 -35.17 -3.92
N GLN A 87 -10.85 -34.99 -4.48
CA GLN A 87 -10.37 -35.77 -5.61
C GLN A 87 -9.72 -37.10 -5.21
N LYS A 88 -9.42 -37.31 -3.92
CA LYS A 88 -9.03 -38.62 -3.41
C LYS A 88 -10.27 -39.51 -3.34
N ASP A 89 -10.24 -40.63 -4.05
CA ASP A 89 -11.29 -41.64 -4.07
C ASP A 89 -11.53 -42.11 -2.61
N PRO A 90 -12.77 -42.11 -2.09
CA PRO A 90 -13.08 -42.50 -0.70
C PRO A 90 -12.82 -43.99 -0.37
N ARG A 91 -12.06 -44.71 -1.22
CA ARG A 91 -11.78 -46.15 -1.11
C ARG A 91 -10.30 -46.50 -0.89
N GLU A 92 -9.42 -45.51 -0.77
CA GLU A 92 -8.04 -45.68 -0.28
C GLU A 92 -7.88 -45.16 1.16
#